data_AF-A0A529P963-F1
#
_entry.id   AF-A0A529P963-F1
#
_cell.length_a   1.000
_cell.length_b   1.000
_cell.length_c   1.000
_cell.angle_alpha   90.00
_cell.angle_beta   90.00
_cell.angle_gamma   90.00
#
_symmetry.space_group_name_H-M   'P 1'
#
loop_
_entity.id
_entity.type
_entity.pdbx_description
1 polymer ?
#
loop_
_entity_poly.entity_id
_entity_poly.type
_entity_poly.pdbx_seq_one_letter_code
_entity_poly.pdbx_strand_id
1 'polypeptide(L)'
;MATDDGAAGSFFSEAAPFRDPLRFPYLAPLRRAASSPILPWPLRKRAAKLCMTWSRKRLHRVRHIAVDHSRWCSASTPGDLGPIWQYWAQGADAAPPVVRACLRSVARHRGERELIVLDDRTVEDHTDLPGHVWDKRRRGLMSSQHFSNFVRLDLLARHGGTWLDATILLRQPVPPEIEGEDFYILRETGRHPRLVETWFIHARKGHPLVETVLCGLADYWKAHDGLHDYFMFPYHFEAALLLHRRLRREFLARPQVGADRPHELQ
;
A
#
# COMPACT_ATOMS: atom_id res chain seq x y z
N MET A 1 -34.61 29.54 12.67
CA MET A 1 -33.26 29.25 12.17
C MET A 1 -32.99 27.79 12.47
N ALA A 2 -33.15 26.93 11.47
CA ALA A 2 -32.95 25.49 11.60
C ALA A 2 -31.45 25.22 11.73
N THR A 3 -31.07 24.52 12.79
CA THR A 3 -29.76 23.88 12.98
C THR A 3 -29.70 22.68 12.06
N ASP A 4 -28.96 22.81 10.96
CA ASP A 4 -28.59 21.68 10.10
C ASP A 4 -27.37 21.00 10.72
N ASP A 5 -27.61 20.22 11.77
CA ASP A 5 -26.64 19.23 12.27
C ASP A 5 -26.63 18.07 11.28
N GLY A 6 -25.93 18.27 10.17
CA GLY A 6 -25.59 17.21 9.24
C GLY A 6 -24.79 16.15 9.98
N ALA A 7 -25.42 15.00 10.21
CA ALA A 7 -24.83 13.84 10.87
C ALA A 7 -23.50 13.48 10.20
N ALA A 8 -22.40 13.91 10.82
CA ALA A 8 -21.06 13.50 10.44
C ALA A 8 -20.99 11.98 10.66
N GLY A 9 -21.11 11.21 9.59
CA GLY A 9 -20.89 9.77 9.64
C GLY A 9 -19.52 9.49 10.26
N SER A 10 -19.43 8.41 11.06
CA SER A 10 -18.16 7.91 11.58
C SER A 10 -17.08 7.92 10.49
N PHE A 11 -15.84 8.27 10.82
CA PHE A 11 -14.71 8.36 9.89
C PHE A 11 -14.56 7.11 8.98
N PHE A 12 -14.96 5.93 9.48
CA PHE A 12 -14.94 4.66 8.75
C PHE A 12 -16.28 4.26 8.10
N SER A 13 -17.26 5.15 8.09
CA SER A 13 -18.57 4.92 7.49
C SER A 13 -18.53 5.27 6.00
N GLU A 14 -18.56 4.21 5.19
CA GLU A 14 -18.75 4.28 3.75
C GLU A 14 -20.23 4.25 3.39
N ALA A 15 -20.65 5.17 2.50
CA ALA A 15 -22.04 5.27 2.09
C ALA A 15 -22.52 4.05 1.28
N ALA A 16 -21.59 3.33 0.63
CA ALA A 16 -21.87 2.10 -0.09
C ALA A 16 -20.75 1.07 0.14
N PRO A 17 -21.08 -0.23 0.26
CA PRO A 17 -20.06 -1.26 0.41
C PRO A 17 -19.20 -1.36 -0.85
N PHE A 18 -17.88 -1.44 -0.66
CA PHE A 18 -16.96 -1.65 -1.78
C PHE A 18 -17.35 -2.89 -2.57
N ARG A 19 -17.27 -2.79 -3.90
CA ARG A 19 -17.30 -3.96 -4.78
C ARG A 19 -15.97 -4.73 -4.63
N ASP A 20 -15.86 -5.48 -3.54
CA ASP A 20 -14.60 -6.10 -3.09
C ASP A 20 -14.42 -7.52 -3.66
N PRO A 21 -13.44 -7.74 -4.56
CA PRO A 21 -13.19 -9.06 -5.12
C PRO A 21 -12.71 -10.10 -4.08
N LEU A 22 -12.25 -9.65 -2.93
CA LEU A 22 -11.90 -10.53 -1.81
C LEU A 22 -13.14 -11.12 -1.11
N ARG A 23 -14.34 -10.56 -1.35
CA ARG A 23 -15.61 -10.97 -0.72
C ARG A 23 -16.58 -11.67 -1.66
N PHE A 24 -16.41 -11.58 -2.98
CA PHE A 24 -17.35 -12.19 -3.95
C PHE A 24 -17.64 -13.68 -3.68
N PRO A 25 -18.90 -14.09 -3.45
CA PRO A 25 -19.23 -15.48 -3.12
C PRO A 25 -18.81 -16.49 -4.18
N TYR A 26 -19.02 -16.17 -5.46
CA TYR A 26 -18.69 -17.05 -6.59
C TYR A 26 -17.18 -17.32 -6.76
N LEU A 27 -16.32 -16.47 -6.19
CA LEU A 27 -14.86 -16.67 -6.19
C LEU A 27 -14.36 -17.37 -4.93
N ALA A 28 -15.22 -17.69 -3.96
CA ALA A 28 -14.80 -18.30 -2.70
C ALA A 28 -14.05 -19.64 -2.88
N PRO A 29 -14.46 -20.57 -3.78
CA PRO A 29 -13.72 -21.81 -4.01
C PRO A 29 -12.29 -21.55 -4.48
N LEU A 30 -12.12 -20.65 -5.46
CA LEU A 30 -10.80 -20.27 -5.97
C LEU A 30 -9.95 -19.58 -4.89
N ARG A 31 -10.52 -18.69 -4.07
CA ARG A 31 -9.79 -18.05 -2.96
C ARG A 31 -9.34 -19.06 -1.91
N ARG A 32 -10.16 -20.07 -1.60
CA ARG A 32 -9.77 -21.18 -0.69
C ARG A 32 -8.64 -22.00 -1.29
N ALA A 33 -8.71 -22.34 -2.58
CA ALA A 33 -7.65 -23.07 -3.26
C ALA A 33 -6.33 -22.26 -3.32
N ALA A 34 -6.41 -20.96 -3.65
CA ALA A 34 -5.25 -20.07 -3.71
C ALA A 34 -4.48 -19.98 -2.38
N SER A 35 -5.22 -19.98 -1.27
CA SER A 35 -4.66 -19.82 0.08
C SER A 35 -4.57 -21.11 0.90
N SER A 36 -4.73 -22.27 0.26
CA SER A 36 -4.63 -23.57 0.94
C SER A 36 -3.17 -23.92 1.22
N PRO A 37 -2.78 -24.26 2.46
CA PRO A 37 -1.43 -24.75 2.76
C PRO A 37 -1.18 -26.17 2.25
N ILE A 38 -2.24 -26.94 2.00
CA ILE A 38 -2.17 -28.36 1.60
C ILE A 38 -1.97 -28.51 0.09
N LEU A 39 -2.43 -27.54 -0.70
CA LEU A 39 -2.30 -27.61 -2.15
C LEU A 39 -0.89 -27.22 -2.62
N PRO A 40 -0.33 -27.92 -3.63
CA PRO A 40 0.95 -27.57 -4.21
C PRO A 40 0.90 -26.19 -4.88
N TRP A 41 2.05 -25.50 -4.89
CA TRP A 41 2.16 -24.12 -5.39
C TRP A 41 1.55 -23.89 -6.79
N PRO A 42 1.76 -24.76 -7.80
CA PRO A 42 1.16 -24.56 -9.13
C PRO A 42 -0.37 -24.46 -9.11
N LEU A 43 -1.05 -25.22 -8.25
CA LEU A 43 -2.51 -25.18 -8.13
C LEU A 43 -2.98 -23.90 -7.42
N ARG A 44 -2.31 -23.54 -6.32
CA ARG A 44 -2.57 -22.27 -5.61
C ARG A 44 -2.42 -21.06 -6.53
N LYS A 45 -1.31 -21.03 -7.28
CA LYS A 45 -0.98 -20.00 -8.25
C LYS A 45 -2.04 -19.88 -9.34
N ARG A 46 -2.44 -21.00 -9.95
CA ARG A 46 -3.51 -21.02 -10.96
C ARG A 46 -4.83 -20.50 -10.38
N ALA A 47 -5.21 -20.93 -9.17
CA ALA A 47 -6.43 -20.47 -8.52
C ALA A 47 -6.42 -18.96 -8.24
N ALA A 48 -5.29 -18.40 -7.76
CA ALA A 48 -5.13 -16.96 -7.55
C ALA A 48 -5.24 -16.16 -8.86
N LYS A 49 -4.60 -16.65 -9.93
CA LYS A 49 -4.69 -16.04 -11.27
C LYS A 49 -6.13 -16.05 -11.80
N LEU A 50 -6.86 -17.16 -11.65
CA LEU A 50 -8.27 -17.25 -12.01
C LEU A 50 -9.14 -16.29 -11.17
N CYS A 51 -8.89 -16.19 -9.86
CA CYS A 51 -9.53 -15.17 -9.01
C CYS A 51 -9.33 -13.76 -9.57
N MET A 52 -8.09 -13.38 -9.93
CA MET A 52 -7.79 -12.06 -10.48
C MET A 52 -8.48 -11.82 -11.82
N THR A 53 -8.49 -12.81 -12.72
CA THR A 53 -9.14 -12.71 -14.04
C THR A 53 -10.64 -12.54 -13.91
N TRP A 54 -11.28 -13.34 -13.05
CA TRP A 54 -12.73 -13.35 -12.91
C TRP A 54 -13.24 -12.25 -11.98
N SER A 55 -12.39 -11.71 -11.11
CA SER A 55 -12.72 -10.52 -10.34
C SER A 55 -12.82 -9.27 -11.22
N ARG A 56 -11.84 -9.09 -12.13
CA ARG A 56 -11.76 -7.97 -13.08
C ARG A 56 -11.02 -8.43 -14.34
N LYS A 57 -11.70 -8.38 -15.49
CA LYS A 57 -11.13 -8.81 -16.77
C LYS A 57 -10.00 -7.89 -17.29
N ARG A 58 -9.99 -6.62 -16.91
CA ARG A 58 -8.97 -5.63 -17.34
C ARG A 58 -7.61 -5.92 -16.69
N LEU A 59 -6.55 -5.84 -17.49
CA LEU A 59 -5.14 -5.99 -17.07
C LEU A 59 -4.81 -7.30 -16.31
N HIS A 60 -5.63 -8.34 -16.46
CA HIS A 60 -5.44 -9.59 -15.70
C HIS A 60 -4.09 -10.25 -15.97
N ARG A 61 -3.58 -10.21 -17.22
CA ARG A 61 -2.27 -10.79 -17.57
C ARG A 61 -1.11 -10.14 -16.81
N VAL A 62 -1.14 -8.82 -16.69
CA VAL A 62 -0.15 -8.07 -15.90
C VAL A 62 -0.30 -8.38 -14.41
N ARG A 63 -1.53 -8.37 -13.89
CA ARG A 63 -1.82 -8.72 -12.48
C ARG A 63 -1.36 -10.12 -12.10
N HIS A 64 -1.38 -11.06 -13.04
CA HIS A 64 -0.86 -12.41 -12.83
C HIS A 64 0.64 -12.44 -12.53
N ILE A 65 1.41 -11.47 -13.03
CA ILE A 65 2.84 -11.38 -12.76
C ILE A 65 3.07 -11.15 -11.26
N ALA A 66 2.28 -10.29 -10.62
CA ALA A 66 2.36 -10.10 -9.16
C ALA A 66 2.12 -11.41 -8.38
N VAL A 67 1.22 -12.29 -8.88
CA VAL A 67 0.98 -13.62 -8.27
C VAL A 67 2.20 -14.53 -8.39
N ASP A 68 2.97 -14.44 -9.47
CA ASP A 68 4.17 -15.26 -9.66
C ASP A 68 5.26 -14.95 -8.63
N HIS A 69 5.28 -13.73 -8.11
CA HIS A 69 6.30 -13.21 -7.18
C HIS A 69 5.84 -13.11 -5.72
N SER A 70 4.54 -13.28 -5.42
CA SER A 70 4.00 -13.14 -4.04
C SER A 70 3.85 -14.47 -3.27
N ARG A 71 4.71 -15.46 -3.52
CA ARG A 71 4.65 -16.78 -2.86
C ARG A 71 4.98 -16.74 -1.37
N TRP A 72 6.01 -15.98 -1.00
CA TRP A 72 6.47 -15.87 0.39
C TRP A 72 5.44 -15.12 1.23
N CYS A 73 5.39 -15.40 2.53
CA CYS A 73 4.56 -14.69 3.50
C CYS A 73 5.35 -14.50 4.78
N SER A 74 5.34 -13.28 5.30
CA SER A 74 5.92 -12.97 6.60
C SER A 74 5.16 -13.67 7.73
N ALA A 75 5.89 -14.04 8.79
CA ALA A 75 5.35 -14.52 10.06
C ALA A 75 5.52 -13.48 11.19
N SER A 76 6.05 -12.29 10.89
CA SER A 76 6.27 -11.21 11.85
C SER A 76 4.97 -10.70 12.46
N THR A 77 5.12 -10.06 13.62
CA THR A 77 4.02 -9.46 14.37
C THR A 77 4.18 -7.94 14.43
N PRO A 78 3.08 -7.19 14.34
CA PRO A 78 3.06 -5.73 14.56
C PRO A 78 3.76 -5.30 15.85
N GLY A 79 4.62 -4.29 15.76
CA GLY A 79 5.31 -3.64 16.89
C GLY A 79 4.97 -2.16 17.00
N ASP A 80 6.01 -1.33 17.06
CA ASP A 80 5.88 0.11 17.34
C ASP A 80 5.16 0.90 16.23
N LEU A 81 4.65 2.08 16.61
CA LEU A 81 3.88 2.97 15.73
C LEU A 81 4.74 3.64 14.64
N GLY A 82 6.03 3.88 14.88
CA GLY A 82 6.93 4.61 13.96
C GLY A 82 6.56 6.08 13.74
N PRO A 83 7.31 6.87 12.95
CA PRO A 83 7.04 8.28 12.68
C PRO A 83 6.10 8.49 11.47
N ILE A 84 5.89 9.74 11.05
CA ILE A 84 5.32 10.08 9.74
C ILE A 84 6.46 10.20 8.73
N TRP A 85 6.33 9.51 7.61
CA TRP A 85 7.32 9.46 6.53
C TRP A 85 6.84 10.22 5.30
N GLN A 86 7.70 11.06 4.74
CA GLN A 86 7.56 11.61 3.40
C GLN A 86 8.88 11.49 2.65
N TYR A 87 8.83 11.46 1.32
CA TYR A 87 10.02 11.38 0.48
C TYR A 87 9.85 12.24 -0.78
N TRP A 88 10.87 13.03 -1.08
CA TRP A 88 10.99 13.75 -2.34
C TRP A 88 12.43 13.67 -2.84
N ALA A 89 12.64 12.92 -3.93
CA ALA A 89 13.98 12.55 -4.41
C ALA A 89 14.95 13.74 -4.53
N GLN A 90 14.49 14.87 -5.05
CA GLN A 90 15.31 16.07 -5.29
C GLN A 90 15.56 16.92 -4.03
N GLY A 91 14.97 16.57 -2.87
CA GLY A 91 15.01 17.37 -1.66
C GLY A 91 13.87 18.40 -1.56
N ALA A 92 13.44 18.68 -0.33
CA ALA A 92 12.30 19.56 -0.05
C ALA A 92 12.49 21.00 -0.60
N ASP A 93 13.72 21.51 -0.59
CA ASP A 93 14.04 22.86 -1.08
C ASP A 93 13.86 22.99 -2.59
N ALA A 94 14.21 21.94 -3.34
CA ALA A 94 14.08 21.89 -4.79
C ALA A 94 12.67 21.45 -5.25
N ALA A 95 11.79 21.06 -4.32
CA ALA A 95 10.45 20.58 -4.65
C ALA A 95 9.58 21.70 -5.25
N PRO A 96 8.68 21.41 -6.21
CA PRO A 96 7.76 22.40 -6.76
C PRO A 96 6.91 23.10 -5.69
N PRO A 97 6.41 24.34 -5.93
CA PRO A 97 5.63 25.08 -4.95
C PRO A 97 4.47 24.31 -4.32
N VAL A 98 3.75 23.51 -5.13
CA VAL A 98 2.65 22.65 -4.67
C VAL A 98 3.14 21.57 -3.69
N VAL A 99 4.24 20.88 -4.01
CA VAL A 99 4.82 19.86 -3.14
C VAL A 99 5.31 20.49 -1.83
N ARG A 100 5.97 21.64 -1.88
CA ARG A 100 6.39 22.36 -0.66
C ARG A 100 5.19 22.75 0.21
N ALA A 101 4.06 23.13 -0.39
CA ALA A 101 2.84 23.41 0.35
C ALA A 101 2.29 22.15 1.05
N CYS A 102 2.27 21.01 0.36
CA CYS A 102 1.88 19.72 0.91
C CYS A 102 2.80 19.28 2.06
N LEU A 103 4.12 19.33 1.89
CA LEU A 103 5.09 19.03 2.96
C LEU A 103 4.88 19.93 4.20
N ARG A 104 4.70 21.24 4.00
CA ARG A 104 4.37 22.17 5.11
C ARG A 104 3.03 21.84 5.77
N SER A 105 2.04 21.40 5.01
CA SER A 105 0.74 21.02 5.55
C SER A 105 0.85 19.82 6.49
N VAL A 106 1.68 18.83 6.14
CA VAL A 106 1.97 17.69 7.01
C VAL A 106 2.73 18.14 8.24
N ALA A 107 3.77 18.95 8.09
CA ALA A 107 4.52 19.50 9.22
C ALA A 107 3.62 20.26 10.22
N ARG A 108 2.67 21.05 9.71
CA ARG A 108 1.70 21.81 10.52
C ARG A 108 0.70 20.92 11.26
N HIS A 109 0.27 19.82 10.66
CA HIS A 109 -0.81 18.99 11.19
C HIS A 109 -0.34 17.64 11.74
N ARG A 110 0.96 17.34 11.80
CA ARG A 110 1.47 16.05 12.33
C ARG A 110 1.11 15.75 13.79
N GLY A 111 0.57 16.72 14.54
CA GLY A 111 0.35 16.59 15.97
C GLY A 111 1.68 16.41 16.70
N GLU A 112 1.72 15.44 17.62
CA GLU A 112 2.93 15.10 18.41
C GLU A 112 3.85 14.10 17.70
N ARG A 113 3.46 13.62 16.52
CA ARG A 113 4.21 12.63 15.75
C ARG A 113 5.51 13.25 15.24
N GLU A 114 6.60 12.49 15.30
CA GLU A 114 7.82 12.81 14.56
C GLU A 114 7.51 12.78 13.06
N LEU A 115 8.04 13.77 12.32
CA LEU A 115 7.95 13.84 10.86
C LEU A 115 9.35 13.79 10.27
N ILE A 116 9.59 12.82 9.40
CA ILE A 116 10.85 12.65 8.70
C ILE A 116 10.60 12.78 7.19
N VAL A 117 11.24 13.78 6.59
CA VAL A 117 11.19 14.04 5.15
C VAL A 117 12.53 13.65 4.53
N LEU A 118 12.52 12.58 3.75
CA LEU A 118 13.72 12.01 3.13
C LEU A 118 13.93 12.52 1.70
N ASP A 119 15.17 12.47 1.24
CA ASP A 119 15.56 12.69 -0.15
C ASP A 119 16.62 11.66 -0.59
N ASP A 120 17.10 11.75 -1.83
CA ASP A 120 18.09 10.77 -2.36
C ASP A 120 19.41 10.73 -1.57
N ARG A 121 19.71 11.74 -0.75
CA ARG A 121 20.94 11.82 0.05
C ARG A 121 20.78 11.20 1.44
N THR A 122 19.57 11.19 1.98
CA THR A 122 19.29 10.73 3.36
C THR A 122 18.54 9.41 3.43
N VAL A 123 17.93 8.96 2.32
CA VAL A 123 17.09 7.75 2.32
C VAL A 123 17.85 6.47 2.65
N GLU A 124 19.14 6.38 2.30
CA GLU A 124 19.97 5.20 2.58
C GLU A 124 20.21 5.00 4.08
N ASP A 125 20.24 6.07 4.88
CA ASP A 125 20.45 5.99 6.34
C ASP A 125 19.26 5.35 7.08
N HIS A 126 18.09 5.34 6.44
CA HIS A 126 16.85 4.85 7.04
C HIS A 126 16.34 3.53 6.44
N THR A 127 16.90 3.11 5.32
CA THR A 127 16.42 1.96 4.54
C THR A 127 17.47 0.86 4.41
N ASP A 128 17.01 -0.36 4.15
CA ASP A 128 17.85 -1.53 3.91
C ASP A 128 17.32 -2.29 2.70
N LEU A 129 17.33 -1.59 1.57
CA LEU A 129 16.78 -2.11 0.32
C LEU A 129 17.72 -3.17 -0.27
N PRO A 130 17.18 -4.23 -0.91
CA PRO A 130 18.00 -5.21 -1.62
C PRO A 130 18.94 -4.56 -2.63
N GLY A 131 20.19 -5.03 -2.72
CA GLY A 131 21.22 -4.42 -3.57
C GLY A 131 20.83 -4.25 -5.05
N HIS A 132 19.99 -5.14 -5.59
CA HIS A 132 19.49 -5.00 -6.97
C HIS A 132 18.53 -3.83 -7.17
N VAL A 133 17.84 -3.35 -6.12
CA VAL A 133 16.99 -2.15 -6.17
C VAL A 133 17.87 -0.91 -6.34
N TRP A 134 18.93 -0.82 -5.55
CA TRP A 134 19.92 0.27 -5.66
C TRP A 134 20.63 0.27 -7.02
N ASP A 135 21.06 -0.89 -7.51
CA ASP A 135 21.67 -1.02 -8.83
C ASP A 135 20.74 -0.51 -9.94
N LYS A 136 19.48 -0.94 -9.93
CA LYS A 136 18.49 -0.52 -10.93
C LYS A 136 18.17 0.97 -10.86
N ARG A 137 18.12 1.56 -9.67
CA ARG A 137 17.96 3.01 -9.50
C ARG A 137 19.15 3.76 -10.11
N ARG A 138 20.39 3.36 -9.81
CA ARG A 138 21.60 3.98 -10.38
C ARG A 138 21.68 3.88 -11.89
N ARG A 139 21.23 2.75 -12.46
CA ARG A 139 21.19 2.51 -13.91
C ARG A 139 20.02 3.22 -14.63
N GLY A 140 19.16 3.94 -13.90
CA GLY A 140 17.99 4.62 -14.48
C GLY A 140 16.85 3.67 -14.89
N LEU A 141 16.89 2.40 -14.49
CA LEU A 141 15.84 1.42 -14.78
C LEU A 141 14.61 1.58 -13.87
N MET A 142 14.77 2.30 -12.76
CA MET A 142 13.73 2.56 -11.78
C MET A 142 13.49 4.06 -11.67
N SER A 143 12.28 4.52 -12.03
CA SER A 143 11.87 5.90 -11.82
C SER A 143 11.80 6.23 -10.33
N SER A 144 11.81 7.52 -9.98
CA SER A 144 11.66 7.97 -8.60
C SER A 144 10.34 7.50 -7.97
N GLN A 145 9.27 7.39 -8.76
CA GLN A 145 7.97 6.86 -8.31
C GLN A 145 8.05 5.37 -7.97
N HIS A 146 8.83 4.58 -8.72
CA HIS A 146 8.96 3.15 -8.45
C HIS A 146 9.88 2.89 -7.26
N PHE A 147 10.94 3.66 -7.14
CA PHE A 147 11.83 3.60 -5.99
C PHE A 147 11.12 4.03 -4.71
N SER A 148 10.27 5.06 -4.75
CA SER A 148 9.50 5.46 -3.57
C SER A 148 8.54 4.37 -3.09
N ASN A 149 8.09 3.45 -3.97
CA ASN A 149 7.34 2.27 -3.55
C ASN A 149 8.18 1.34 -2.65
N PHE A 150 9.47 1.19 -2.92
CA PHE A 150 10.39 0.41 -2.08
C PHE A 150 10.67 1.13 -0.77
N VAL A 151 11.03 2.41 -0.85
CA VAL A 151 11.30 3.25 0.32
C VAL A 151 10.13 3.20 1.29
N ARG A 152 8.89 3.40 0.82
CA ARG A 152 7.73 3.38 1.71
C ARG A 152 7.52 2.04 2.39
N LEU A 153 7.65 0.93 1.66
CA LEU A 153 7.41 -0.39 2.21
C LEU A 153 8.49 -0.79 3.20
N ASP A 154 9.75 -0.47 2.90
CA ASP A 154 10.88 -0.78 3.76
C ASP A 154 10.84 0.04 5.06
N LEU A 155 10.58 1.35 4.97
CA LEU A 155 10.41 2.20 6.16
C LEU A 155 9.29 1.67 7.06
N LEU A 156 8.13 1.36 6.48
CA LEU A 156 6.99 0.82 7.23
C LEU A 156 7.29 -0.56 7.83
N ALA A 157 8.02 -1.43 7.11
CA ALA A 157 8.42 -2.72 7.62
C ALA A 157 9.41 -2.59 8.80
N ARG A 158 10.44 -1.73 8.66
CA ARG A 158 11.54 -1.63 9.62
C ARG A 158 11.21 -0.78 10.85
N HIS A 159 10.44 0.28 10.65
CA HIS A 159 10.21 1.31 11.67
C HIS A 159 8.74 1.49 12.02
N GLY A 160 7.82 0.92 11.23
CA GLY A 160 6.42 1.30 11.28
C GLY A 160 6.22 2.71 10.74
N GLY A 161 5.06 3.28 11.00
CA GLY A 161 4.77 4.69 10.73
C GLY A 161 3.54 4.90 9.88
N THR A 162 3.42 6.15 9.44
CA THR A 162 2.46 6.55 8.41
C THR A 162 3.21 7.15 7.24
N TRP A 163 3.13 6.49 6.09
CA TRP A 163 3.59 7.04 4.83
C TRP A 163 2.54 7.98 4.25
N LEU A 164 2.98 9.19 3.87
CA LEU A 164 2.21 10.15 3.09
C LEU A 164 3.03 10.54 1.85
N ASP A 165 2.46 10.37 0.65
CA ASP A 165 3.09 10.93 -0.55
C ASP A 165 3.34 12.43 -0.38
N ALA A 166 4.45 12.95 -0.93
CA ALA A 166 4.84 14.35 -0.78
C ALA A 166 3.83 15.35 -1.37
N THR A 167 2.89 14.87 -2.18
CA THR A 167 1.80 15.64 -2.78
C THR A 167 0.52 15.64 -1.95
N ILE A 168 0.48 14.98 -0.79
CA ILE A 168 -0.72 14.94 0.07
C ILE A 168 -0.87 16.24 0.86
N LEU A 169 -2.00 16.90 0.67
CA LEU A 169 -2.44 18.01 1.50
C LEU A 169 -3.09 17.48 2.78
N LEU A 170 -2.40 17.62 3.91
CA LEU A 170 -2.92 17.23 5.22
C LEU A 170 -3.57 18.44 5.90
N ARG A 171 -4.87 18.32 6.24
CA ARG A 171 -5.68 19.41 6.82
C ARG A 171 -5.94 19.26 8.33
N GLN A 172 -5.65 18.09 8.87
CA GLN A 172 -5.81 17.74 10.28
C GLN A 172 -4.85 16.59 10.61
N PRO A 173 -4.53 16.35 11.88
CA PRO A 173 -3.74 15.18 12.27
C PRO A 173 -4.29 13.87 11.73
N VAL A 174 -3.41 12.88 11.56
CA VAL A 174 -3.84 11.52 11.27
C VAL A 174 -4.80 11.09 12.39
N PRO A 175 -6.03 10.65 12.06
CA PRO A 175 -7.01 10.28 13.06
C PRO A 175 -6.46 9.22 14.03
N PRO A 176 -6.65 9.36 15.35
CA PRO A 176 -6.22 8.37 16.34
C PRO A 176 -6.76 6.97 16.06
N GLU A 177 -7.92 6.88 15.40
CA GLU A 177 -8.52 5.61 15.00
C GLU A 177 -7.73 4.91 13.90
N ILE A 178 -7.03 5.64 13.02
CA ILE A 178 -6.07 5.04 12.08
C ILE A 178 -4.81 4.60 12.84
N GLU A 179 -4.29 5.46 13.71
CA GLU A 179 -3.05 5.17 14.45
C GLU A 179 -3.21 4.02 15.45
N GLY A 180 -4.43 3.78 15.93
CA GLY A 180 -4.78 2.65 16.80
C GLY A 180 -4.78 1.31 16.09
N GLU A 181 -4.79 1.27 14.75
CA GLU A 181 -4.79 0.03 13.97
C GLU A 181 -3.38 -0.49 13.70
N ASP A 182 -3.25 -1.81 13.55
CA ASP A 182 -1.97 -2.42 13.16
C ASP A 182 -1.56 -2.05 11.73
N PHE A 183 -2.57 -1.81 10.88
CA PHE A 183 -2.42 -1.49 9.48
C PHE A 183 -3.67 -0.81 8.94
N TYR A 184 -3.47 0.22 8.13
CA TYR A 184 -4.52 0.89 7.41
C TYR A 184 -4.00 1.38 6.04
N ILE A 185 -4.85 1.22 5.03
CA ILE A 185 -4.60 1.66 3.66
C ILE A 185 -5.94 1.97 2.99
N LEU A 186 -5.94 2.96 2.11
CA LEU A 186 -7.15 3.34 1.40
C LEU A 186 -7.54 2.32 0.33
N ARG A 187 -8.84 2.12 0.15
CA ARG A 187 -9.41 1.25 -0.89
C ARG A 187 -9.57 2.04 -2.19
N GLU A 188 -9.22 1.40 -3.31
CA GLU A 188 -9.59 1.88 -4.64
C GLU A 188 -11.08 1.58 -4.90
N THR A 189 -11.81 2.57 -5.39
CA THR A 189 -13.27 2.59 -5.46
C THR A 189 -13.82 2.46 -6.89
N GLY A 190 -12.98 2.47 -7.93
CA GLY A 190 -13.43 2.09 -9.28
C GLY A 190 -12.67 2.66 -10.47
N ARG A 191 -11.65 3.51 -10.26
CA ARG A 191 -10.93 4.21 -11.34
C ARG A 191 -10.01 3.26 -12.11
N HIS A 192 -9.36 2.33 -11.42
CA HIS A 192 -8.47 1.33 -12.01
C HIS A 192 -8.72 -0.06 -11.42
N PRO A 193 -8.36 -1.20 -12.08
CA PRO A 193 -8.49 -2.54 -11.50
C PRO A 193 -7.49 -2.82 -10.35
N ARG A 194 -7.34 -1.90 -9.40
CA ARG A 194 -6.54 -2.07 -8.17
C ARG A 194 -7.45 -2.31 -6.97
N LEU A 195 -6.86 -2.86 -5.91
CA LEU A 195 -7.58 -3.13 -4.66
C LEU A 195 -7.48 -1.95 -3.68
N VAL A 196 -6.33 -1.28 -3.71
CA VAL A 196 -5.88 -0.29 -2.73
C VAL A 196 -5.22 0.88 -3.44
N GLU A 197 -5.21 2.02 -2.75
CA GLU A 197 -4.37 3.18 -3.06
C GLU A 197 -3.18 3.24 -2.12
N THR A 198 -2.02 3.59 -2.65
CA THR A 198 -0.75 3.42 -1.92
C THR A 198 -0.05 4.72 -1.57
N TRP A 199 -0.74 5.85 -1.76
CA TRP A 199 -0.23 7.19 -1.45
C TRP A 199 -0.41 7.55 0.03
N PHE A 200 -1.23 6.79 0.77
CA PHE A 200 -1.37 6.81 2.23
C PHE A 200 -1.33 5.37 2.74
N ILE A 201 -0.36 5.05 3.61
CA ILE A 201 -0.29 3.74 4.26
C ILE A 201 0.14 3.93 5.70
N HIS A 202 -0.62 3.39 6.64
CA HIS A 202 -0.26 3.27 8.03
C HIS A 202 0.06 1.81 8.35
N ALA A 203 1.14 1.56 9.06
CA ALA A 203 1.49 0.22 9.52
C ALA A 203 2.35 0.28 10.78
N ARG A 204 2.13 -0.66 11.69
CA ARG A 204 3.09 -0.94 12.76
C ARG A 204 4.34 -1.59 12.20
N LYS A 205 5.45 -1.38 12.89
CA LYS A 205 6.73 -2.05 12.60
C LYS A 205 6.52 -3.56 12.46
N GLY A 206 7.12 -4.16 11.44
CA GLY A 206 7.02 -5.60 11.19
C GLY A 206 5.64 -6.08 10.74
N HIS A 207 4.75 -5.19 10.27
CA HIS A 207 3.42 -5.63 9.84
C HIS A 207 3.52 -6.67 8.69
N PRO A 208 2.95 -7.88 8.85
CA PRO A 208 3.27 -9.00 7.97
C PRO A 208 2.78 -8.82 6.53
N LEU A 209 1.72 -8.03 6.30
CA LEU A 209 1.30 -7.70 4.93
C LEU A 209 2.31 -6.79 4.23
N VAL A 210 2.90 -5.82 4.94
CA VAL A 210 3.87 -4.88 4.37
C VAL A 210 5.13 -5.63 3.97
N GLU A 211 5.69 -6.45 4.86
CA GLU A 211 6.86 -7.28 4.57
C GLU A 211 6.60 -8.26 3.42
N THR A 212 5.42 -8.89 3.41
CA THR A 212 5.05 -9.84 2.34
C THR A 212 5.00 -9.14 0.97
N VAL A 213 4.45 -7.93 0.92
CA VAL A 213 4.38 -7.14 -0.32
C VAL A 213 5.75 -6.62 -0.73
N LEU A 214 6.58 -6.16 0.23
CA LEU A 214 7.97 -5.75 -0.02
C LEU A 214 8.79 -6.89 -0.64
N CYS A 215 8.73 -8.09 -0.05
CA CYS A 215 9.43 -9.25 -0.57
C CYS A 215 8.95 -9.63 -1.98
N GLY A 216 7.63 -9.60 -2.23
CA GLY A 216 7.08 -9.91 -3.55
C GLY A 216 7.46 -8.87 -4.61
N LEU A 217 7.47 -7.59 -4.25
CA LEU A 217 7.89 -6.51 -5.15
C LEU A 217 9.39 -6.58 -5.43
N ALA A 218 10.20 -6.91 -4.42
CA ALA A 218 11.64 -7.13 -4.58
C ALA A 218 11.94 -8.31 -5.50
N ASP A 219 11.22 -9.42 -5.36
CA ASP A 219 11.36 -10.60 -6.23
C ASP A 219 10.97 -10.29 -7.69
N TYR A 220 9.88 -9.52 -7.89
CA TYR A 220 9.54 -8.99 -9.22
C TYR A 220 10.68 -8.17 -9.81
N TRP A 221 11.17 -7.17 -9.09
CA TRP A 221 12.25 -6.32 -9.59
C TRP A 221 13.58 -7.05 -9.71
N LYS A 222 13.76 -8.23 -9.09
CA LYS A 222 14.94 -9.07 -9.35
C LYS A 222 14.88 -9.70 -10.75
N ALA A 223 13.69 -10.09 -11.20
CA ALA A 223 13.47 -10.76 -12.48
C ALA A 223 13.27 -9.81 -13.67
N HIS A 224 12.94 -8.53 -13.44
CA HIS A 224 12.54 -7.59 -14.49
C HIS A 224 13.28 -6.26 -14.42
N ASP A 225 13.68 -5.71 -15.57
CA ASP A 225 14.38 -4.41 -15.70
C ASP A 225 13.45 -3.23 -16.03
N GLY A 226 12.14 -3.45 -16.01
CA GLY A 226 11.14 -2.41 -16.25
C GLY A 226 9.77 -2.79 -15.70
N LEU A 227 8.83 -1.85 -15.73
CA LEU A 227 7.45 -2.12 -15.35
C LEU A 227 6.64 -2.70 -16.51
N HIS A 228 5.89 -3.75 -16.20
CA HIS A 228 4.83 -4.24 -17.08
C HIS A 228 3.59 -3.32 -17.04
N ASP A 229 3.37 -2.64 -15.91
CA ASP A 229 2.31 -1.65 -15.72
C ASP A 229 2.66 -0.75 -14.52
N TYR A 230 2.25 0.51 -14.56
CA TYR A 230 2.50 1.48 -13.49
C TYR A 230 2.01 1.00 -12.11
N PHE A 231 0.94 0.22 -12.08
CA PHE A 231 0.28 -0.25 -10.86
C PHE A 231 0.73 -1.63 -10.38
N MET A 232 1.92 -2.08 -10.78
CA MET A 232 2.48 -3.34 -10.27
C MET A 232 2.50 -3.41 -8.74
N PHE A 233 2.82 -2.32 -8.05
CA PHE A 233 2.85 -2.28 -6.59
C PHE A 233 1.50 -2.65 -5.92
N PRO A 234 0.37 -1.96 -6.20
CA PRO A 234 -0.93 -2.36 -5.65
C PRO A 234 -1.41 -3.75 -6.12
N TYR A 235 -0.91 -4.28 -7.24
CA TYR A 235 -1.18 -5.66 -7.63
C TYR A 235 -0.52 -6.69 -6.71
N HIS A 236 0.64 -6.37 -6.11
CA HIS A 236 1.26 -7.23 -5.10
C HIS A 236 0.44 -7.30 -3.80
N PHE A 237 -0.25 -6.23 -3.41
CA PHE A 237 -1.24 -6.29 -2.32
C PHE A 237 -2.39 -7.25 -2.64
N GLU A 238 -2.98 -7.15 -3.84
CA GLU A 238 -4.05 -8.06 -4.26
C GLU A 238 -3.55 -9.53 -4.29
N ALA A 239 -2.36 -9.77 -4.83
CA ALA A 239 -1.76 -11.09 -4.88
C ALA A 239 -1.52 -11.68 -3.48
N ALA A 240 -0.91 -10.91 -2.56
CA ALA A 240 -0.66 -11.33 -1.19
C ALA A 240 -1.98 -11.69 -0.47
N LEU A 241 -3.02 -10.86 -0.62
CA LEU A 241 -4.32 -11.08 -0.01
C LEU A 241 -5.09 -12.26 -0.64
N LEU A 242 -4.83 -12.63 -1.89
CA LEU A 242 -5.41 -13.85 -2.47
C LEU A 242 -4.68 -15.11 -2.00
N LEU A 243 -3.35 -15.06 -1.95
CA LEU A 243 -2.49 -16.20 -1.65
C LEU A 243 -2.40 -16.55 -0.16
N HIS A 244 -2.64 -15.59 0.73
CA HIS A 244 -2.41 -15.77 2.17
C HIS A 244 -3.68 -15.49 2.98
N ARG A 245 -4.34 -16.55 3.45
CA ARG A 245 -5.65 -16.47 4.13
C ARG A 245 -5.60 -15.62 5.40
N ARG A 246 -4.50 -15.72 6.17
CA ARG A 246 -4.32 -14.98 7.43
C ARG A 246 -4.35 -13.47 7.16
N LEU A 247 -3.47 -13.00 6.28
CA LEU A 247 -3.39 -11.60 5.89
C LEU A 247 -4.72 -11.07 5.34
N ARG A 248 -5.40 -11.87 4.52
CA ARG A 248 -6.72 -11.50 4.00
C ARG A 248 -7.76 -11.30 5.08
N ARG A 249 -7.82 -12.21 6.06
CA ARG A 249 -8.80 -12.14 7.15
C ARG A 249 -8.55 -10.91 8.00
N GLU A 250 -7.29 -10.66 8.36
CA GLU A 250 -6.88 -9.48 9.14
C GLU A 250 -7.24 -8.20 8.38
N PHE A 251 -6.82 -8.07 7.12
CA PHE A 251 -7.14 -6.92 6.27
C PHE A 251 -8.65 -6.66 6.13
N LEU A 252 -9.48 -7.71 6.03
CA LEU A 252 -10.94 -7.58 5.93
C LEU A 252 -11.64 -7.28 7.26
N ALA A 253 -10.98 -7.51 8.39
CA ALA A 253 -11.51 -7.23 9.73
C ALA A 253 -11.26 -5.79 10.18
N ARG A 254 -10.28 -5.11 9.57
CA ARG A 254 -9.93 -3.72 9.84
C ARG A 254 -10.91 -2.76 9.14
N PRO A 255 -11.09 -1.52 9.65
CA PRO A 255 -11.87 -0.50 8.96
C PRO A 255 -11.33 -0.20 7.56
N GLN A 256 -12.23 0.09 6.62
CA GLN A 256 -11.89 0.33 5.22
C GLN A 256 -12.58 1.57 4.70
N VAL A 257 -11.79 2.49 4.14
CA VAL A 257 -12.26 3.76 3.58
C VAL A 257 -11.80 3.88 2.15
N GLY A 258 -12.67 4.40 1.31
CA GLY A 258 -12.45 4.64 -0.10
C GLY A 258 -11.60 5.88 -0.32
N ALA A 259 -10.80 5.84 -1.36
CA ALA A 259 -9.94 6.97 -1.68
C ALA A 259 -10.68 8.14 -2.33
N ASP A 260 -11.96 8.02 -2.70
CA ASP A 260 -12.69 9.09 -3.42
C ASP A 260 -12.78 10.39 -2.63
N ARG A 261 -13.27 10.34 -1.38
CA ARG A 261 -13.39 11.55 -0.54
C ARG A 261 -12.03 12.24 -0.36
N PRO A 262 -10.94 11.54 0.01
CA PRO A 262 -9.63 12.18 0.04
C PRO A 262 -9.13 12.72 -1.30
N HIS A 263 -9.44 12.07 -2.44
CA HIS A 263 -9.04 12.57 -3.77
C HIS A 263 -9.80 13.84 -4.16
N GLU A 264 -11.08 13.98 -3.78
CA GLU A 264 -11.86 15.19 -4.06
C GLU A 264 -11.39 16.40 -3.25
N LEU A 265 -10.74 16.15 -2.11
CA LEU A 265 -10.27 17.17 -1.18
C LEU A 265 -8.79 17.59 -1.40
N GLN A 266 -8.10 16.96 -2.36
CA GLN A 266 -6.72 17.29 -2.77
C GLN A 266 -6.72 18.23 -3.97
#